data_AF-A0A563DSA5-F1
#
_entry.id   AF-A0A563DSA5-F1
#
_cell.length_a   1.000
_cell.length_b   1.000
_cell.length_c   1.000
_cell.angle_alpha   90.00
_cell.angle_beta   90.00
_cell.angle_gamma   90.00
#
_symmetry.space_group_name_H-M   'P 1'
#
loop_
_entity.id
_entity.type
_entity.pdbx_description
1 polymer ?
#
loop_
_entity_poly.entity_id
_entity_poly.type
_entity_poly.pdbx_seq_one_letter_code
_entity_poly.pdbx_strand_id
1 'polypeptide(L)'
;MKRTRYVDPRPTTWEIPAGTLVGVVLVWALGIQLGRAVANLLAGGGATFPTRVHLFDSLPGVLSGNAAAGLSGSAAAIAGPGLLRVCLVIVELVLTTLMVGAAVWGWRRWGPGRVRGVASRADAERLLGRTRLRKNATMIRPDLHDHTTAITAKGKRR
;
A
#
# COMPACT_ATOMS: atom_id res chain seq x y z
N MET A 1 16.78 8.51 -38.23
CA MET A 1 15.31 8.55 -38.04
C MET A 1 14.99 8.41 -36.55
N LYS A 2 14.53 9.47 -35.88
CA LYS A 2 14.11 9.43 -34.46
C LYS A 2 12.71 8.81 -34.40
N ARG A 3 12.53 7.67 -33.71
CA ARG A 3 11.20 7.14 -33.40
C ARG A 3 10.57 8.02 -32.32
N THR A 4 9.72 8.95 -32.71
CA THR A 4 8.81 9.66 -31.80
C THR A 4 7.89 8.60 -31.20
N ARG A 5 8.09 8.23 -29.93
CA ARG A 5 7.13 7.38 -29.22
C ARG A 5 5.85 8.20 -29.06
N TYR A 6 4.82 7.86 -29.83
CA TYR A 6 3.48 8.35 -29.59
C TYR A 6 3.06 7.81 -28.22
N VAL A 7 3.06 8.68 -27.21
CA VAL A 7 2.46 8.38 -25.92
C VAL A 7 1.01 8.79 -26.09
N ASP A 8 0.13 7.82 -26.33
CA ASP A 8 -1.31 8.07 -26.29
C ASP A 8 -1.64 8.74 -24.95
N PRO A 9 -2.12 10.00 -24.93
CA PRO A 9 -2.61 10.62 -23.73
C PRO A 9 -3.90 9.89 -23.38
N ARG A 10 -3.80 8.88 -22.51
CA ARG A 10 -5.01 8.23 -22.02
C ARG A 10 -5.80 9.29 -21.25
N PRO A 11 -7.09 9.53 -21.56
CA PRO A 11 -7.90 10.41 -20.76
C PRO A 11 -7.86 9.89 -19.32
N THR A 12 -7.52 10.78 -18.38
CA THR A 12 -7.47 10.40 -16.97
C THR A 12 -8.89 10.13 -16.52
N THR A 13 -9.23 8.86 -16.35
CA THR A 13 -10.58 8.47 -15.93
C THR A 13 -10.80 8.88 -14.47
N TRP A 14 -11.75 9.79 -14.23
CA TRP A 14 -12.11 10.28 -12.89
C TRP A 14 -12.78 9.21 -12.01
N GLU A 15 -13.20 8.10 -12.61
CA GLU A 15 -13.90 6.99 -11.95
C GLU A 15 -13.04 6.33 -10.86
N ILE A 16 -11.74 6.15 -11.10
CA ILE A 16 -10.83 5.51 -10.13
C ILE A 16 -10.64 6.38 -8.88
N PRO A 17 -10.30 7.68 -8.97
CA PRO A 17 -10.20 8.50 -7.78
C PRO A 17 -11.56 8.66 -7.08
N ALA A 18 -12.67 8.77 -7.82
CA ALA A 18 -14.00 8.85 -7.22
C ALA A 18 -14.36 7.56 -6.46
N GLY A 19 -14.17 6.38 -7.07
CA GLY A 19 -14.41 5.10 -6.41
C GLY A 19 -13.52 4.89 -5.19
N THR A 20 -12.26 5.36 -5.25
CA THR A 20 -11.34 5.33 -4.10
C THR A 20 -11.87 6.21 -2.97
N LEU A 21 -12.32 7.43 -3.27
CA LEU A 21 -12.90 8.34 -2.28
C LEU A 21 -14.14 7.73 -1.61
N VAL A 22 -15.05 7.18 -2.41
CA VAL A 22 -16.26 6.50 -1.90
C VAL A 22 -15.87 5.33 -0.99
N GLY A 23 -14.90 4.52 -1.40
CA GLY A 23 -14.39 3.41 -0.58
C GLY A 23 -13.84 3.89 0.76
N VAL A 24 -13.04 4.95 0.78
CA VAL A 24 -12.49 5.54 2.02
C VAL A 24 -13.61 6.03 2.94
N VAL A 25 -14.58 6.78 2.39
CA VAL A 25 -15.73 7.29 3.17
C VAL A 25 -16.55 6.15 3.76
N LEU A 26 -16.75 5.06 3.00
CA LEU A 26 -17.45 3.88 3.52
C LEU A 26 -16.67 3.18 4.64
N VAL A 27 -15.34 3.06 4.51
CA VAL A 27 -14.50 2.50 5.58
C VAL A 27 -14.60 3.34 6.85
N TRP A 28 -14.57 4.66 6.75
CA TRP A 28 -14.75 5.57 7.89
C TRP A 28 -16.15 5.47 8.50
N ALA A 29 -17.21 5.42 7.70
CA ALA A 29 -18.58 5.23 8.19
C ALA A 29 -18.72 3.91 8.97
N LEU A 30 -18.13 2.83 8.47
CA LEU A 30 -18.09 1.54 9.16
C LEU A 30 -17.18 1.58 10.40
N GLY A 31 -16.08 2.33 10.35
CA GLY A 31 -15.15 2.56 11.45
C GLY A 31 -15.83 3.25 12.64
N ILE A 32 -16.68 4.25 12.38
CA ILE A 32 -17.49 4.92 13.41
C ILE A 32 -18.40 3.91 14.11
N GLN A 33 -19.08 3.03 13.35
CA GLN A 33 -19.96 2.01 13.92
C GLN A 33 -19.18 0.96 14.71
N LEU A 34 -17.98 0.60 14.26
CA LEU A 34 -17.08 -0.30 14.96
C LEU A 34 -16.57 0.32 16.27
N GLY A 35 -16.15 1.60 16.24
CA GLY A 35 -15.72 2.32 17.43
C GLY A 35 -16.83 2.43 18.49
N ARG A 36 -18.07 2.69 18.05
CA ARG A 36 -19.27 2.64 18.92
C ARG A 36 -19.49 1.25 19.52
N ALA A 37 -19.40 0.20 18.69
CA ALA A 37 -19.57 -1.18 19.15
C ALA A 37 -18.50 -1.57 20.20
N VAL A 38 -17.24 -1.20 19.97
CA VAL A 38 -16.12 -1.41 20.91
C VAL A 38 -16.35 -0.63 22.20
N ALA A 39 -16.76 0.64 22.12
CA ALA A 39 -17.05 1.44 23.30
C ALA A 39 -18.13 0.80 24.18
N ASN A 40 -19.24 0.36 23.58
CA ASN A 40 -20.31 -0.32 24.30
C ASN A 40 -19.86 -1.67 24.85
N LEU A 41 -19.01 -2.42 24.14
CA LEU A 41 -18.44 -3.66 24.64
C LEU A 41 -17.60 -3.43 25.91
N LEU A 42 -16.73 -2.42 25.89
CA LEU A 42 -15.90 -2.04 27.03
C LEU A 42 -16.71 -1.49 28.21
N ALA A 43 -17.85 -0.85 27.94
CA ALA A 43 -18.79 -0.41 28.97
C ALA A 43 -19.63 -1.55 29.58
N GLY A 44 -19.50 -2.78 29.08
CA GLY A 44 -20.30 -3.93 29.52
C GLY A 44 -21.66 -4.06 28.83
N GLY A 45 -21.92 -3.27 27.80
CA GLY A 45 -23.16 -3.29 27.00
C GLY A 45 -23.28 -4.43 26.00
N GLY A 46 -22.20 -5.19 25.81
CA GLY A 46 -22.12 -6.28 24.85
C GLY A 46 -21.83 -5.82 23.41
N ALA A 47 -21.76 -6.78 22.49
CA ALA A 47 -21.56 -6.51 21.07
C ALA A 47 -22.83 -5.90 20.46
N THR A 48 -22.80 -4.59 20.22
CA THR A 48 -23.95 -3.85 19.67
C THR A 48 -23.64 -3.36 18.26
N PHE A 49 -24.48 -3.75 17.30
CA PHE A 49 -24.38 -3.29 15.91
C PHE A 49 -25.71 -2.67 15.47
N PRO A 50 -25.71 -1.54 14.74
CA PRO A 50 -26.96 -0.93 14.31
C PRO A 50 -27.68 -1.82 13.31
N THR A 51 -28.99 -1.69 13.21
CA THR A 51 -29.74 -2.25 12.09
C THR A 51 -29.32 -1.57 10.79
N ARG A 52 -29.40 -2.27 9.66
CA ARG A 52 -28.93 -1.75 8.35
C ARG A 52 -29.58 -0.40 7.98
N VAL A 53 -30.82 -0.19 8.40
CA VAL A 53 -31.59 1.02 8.13
C VAL A 53 -30.99 2.24 8.84
N HIS A 54 -30.45 2.07 10.06
CA HIS A 54 -29.89 3.17 10.86
C HIS A 54 -28.37 3.30 10.75
N LEU A 55 -27.73 2.56 9.84
CA LEU A 55 -26.26 2.53 9.75
C LEU A 55 -25.66 3.90 9.40
N PHE A 56 -26.31 4.67 8.54
CA PHE A 56 -25.86 6.01 8.15
C PHE A 56 -26.54 7.12 8.96
N ASP A 57 -27.84 7.00 9.22
CA ASP A 57 -28.61 8.01 9.96
C ASP A 57 -28.14 8.19 11.41
N SER A 58 -27.55 7.14 12.01
CA SER A 58 -27.02 7.23 13.37
C SER A 58 -25.66 7.94 13.47
N LEU A 59 -24.93 8.11 12.35
CA LEU A 59 -23.57 8.66 12.36
C LEU A 59 -23.48 10.03 13.05
N PRO A 60 -24.35 11.01 12.77
CA PRO A 60 -24.28 12.31 13.44
C PRO A 60 -24.46 12.19 14.96
N GLY A 61 -25.36 11.31 15.41
CA GLY A 61 -25.59 11.06 16.84
C GLY A 61 -24.40 10.39 17.52
N VAL A 62 -23.74 9.44 16.85
CA VAL A 62 -22.52 8.80 17.38
C VAL A 62 -21.39 9.83 17.49
N LEU A 63 -21.20 10.65 16.46
CA LEU A 63 -20.18 11.71 16.44
C LEU A 63 -20.45 12.79 17.50
N SER A 64 -21.72 13.07 17.84
CA SER A 64 -22.06 13.97 18.95
C SER A 64 -21.85 13.35 20.33
N GLY A 65 -21.47 12.06 20.40
CA GLY A 65 -21.17 11.35 21.65
C GLY A 65 -22.29 10.45 22.16
N ASN A 66 -23.36 10.22 21.39
CA ASN A 66 -24.44 9.30 21.76
C ASN A 66 -24.11 7.87 21.31
N ALA A 67 -23.62 7.04 22.23
CA ALA A 67 -23.26 5.64 21.96
C ALA A 67 -24.47 4.71 21.70
N ALA A 68 -25.69 5.19 21.95
CA ALA A 68 -26.94 4.47 21.72
C ALA A 68 -27.64 4.85 20.39
N ALA A 69 -27.10 5.83 19.64
CA ALA A 69 -27.71 6.26 18.39
C ALA A 69 -27.89 5.08 17.41
N GLY A 70 -29.12 4.91 16.89
CA GLY A 70 -29.45 3.86 15.92
C GLY A 70 -29.55 2.44 16.48
N LEU A 71 -29.46 2.25 17.79
CA LEU A 71 -29.73 0.95 18.43
C LEU A 71 -31.21 0.80 18.72
N SER A 72 -31.81 -0.30 18.27
CA SER A 72 -33.21 -0.65 18.51
C SER A 72 -33.44 -1.48 19.78
N GLY A 73 -32.36 -1.84 20.50
CA GLY A 73 -32.42 -2.69 21.69
C GLY A 73 -31.76 -2.04 22.92
N SER A 74 -32.12 -2.52 24.11
CA SER A 74 -31.51 -2.11 25.37
C SER A 74 -30.14 -2.79 25.52
N ALA A 75 -29.08 -2.09 25.13
CA ALA A 75 -27.73 -2.49 25.56
C ALA A 75 -27.71 -2.54 27.09
N ALA A 76 -27.08 -3.58 27.67
CA ALA A 76 -27.03 -3.74 29.12
C ALA A 76 -26.37 -2.55 29.83
N ALA A 77 -25.46 -1.87 29.13
CA ALA A 77 -24.83 -0.62 29.50
C ALA A 77 -24.51 0.18 28.24
N ILE A 78 -24.48 1.50 28.36
CA ILE A 78 -24.17 2.43 27.26
C ILE A 78 -22.89 3.16 27.61
N ALA A 79 -21.94 3.23 26.67
CA ALA A 79 -20.68 3.91 26.89
C ALA A 79 -20.87 5.42 27.10
N GLY A 80 -20.13 5.98 28.06
CA GLY A 80 -20.08 7.42 28.26
C GLY A 80 -19.39 8.14 27.08
N PRO A 81 -19.66 9.45 26.86
CA PRO A 81 -19.14 10.20 25.71
C PRO A 81 -17.60 10.21 25.62
N GLY A 82 -16.90 10.23 26.76
CA GLY A 82 -15.43 10.20 26.80
C GLY A 82 -14.85 8.90 26.26
N LEU A 83 -15.34 7.76 26.76
CA LEU A 83 -14.92 6.43 26.31
C LEU A 83 -15.24 6.25 24.81
N LEU A 84 -16.44 6.65 24.39
CA LEU A 84 -16.83 6.59 22.98
C LEU A 84 -15.85 7.36 22.09
N ARG A 85 -15.52 8.62 22.43
CA ARG A 85 -14.58 9.43 21.63
C ARG A 85 -13.20 8.80 21.54
N VAL A 86 -12.68 8.27 22.65
CA VAL A 86 -11.38 7.58 22.66
C VAL A 86 -11.41 6.35 21.75
N CYS A 87 -12.44 5.51 21.87
CA CYS A 87 -12.60 4.34 21.01
C CYS A 87 -12.75 4.72 19.53
N LEU A 88 -13.53 5.76 19.22
CA LEU A 88 -13.68 6.28 17.85
C LEU A 88 -12.32 6.72 17.28
N VAL A 89 -11.57 7.54 18.01
CA VAL A 89 -10.25 8.02 17.56
C VAL A 89 -9.28 6.85 17.34
N ILE A 90 -9.23 5.89 18.27
CA ILE A 90 -8.33 4.73 18.15
C ILE A 90 -8.70 3.88 16.93
N VAL A 91 -9.98 3.51 16.79
CA VAL A 91 -10.42 2.66 15.67
C VAL A 91 -10.17 3.35 14.33
N GLU A 92 -10.48 4.63 14.23
CA GLU A 92 -10.30 5.39 13.00
C GLU A 92 -8.82 5.55 12.62
N LEU A 93 -7.96 5.78 13.61
CA LEU A 93 -6.52 5.87 13.41
C LEU A 93 -5.94 4.53 12.95
N VAL A 94 -6.40 3.42 13.52
CA VAL A 94 -6.01 2.06 13.10
C VAL A 94 -6.46 1.81 11.66
N LEU A 95 -7.73 2.05 11.32
CA LEU A 95 -8.25 1.85 9.97
C LEU A 95 -7.54 2.72 8.94
N THR A 96 -7.29 3.99 9.27
CA THR A 96 -6.55 4.92 8.41
C THR A 96 -5.11 4.44 8.19
N THR A 97 -4.43 3.98 9.25
CA THR A 97 -3.08 3.42 9.15
C THR A 97 -3.05 2.17 8.26
N LEU A 98 -4.04 1.28 8.41
CA LEU A 98 -4.17 0.09 7.57
C LEU A 98 -4.44 0.44 6.11
N MET A 99 -5.32 1.43 5.84
CA MET A 99 -5.59 1.90 4.49
C MET A 99 -4.33 2.49 3.83
N VAL A 100 -3.60 3.35 4.54
CA VAL A 100 -2.34 3.92 4.04
C VAL A 100 -1.32 2.81 3.80
N GLY A 101 -1.19 1.86 4.74
CA GLY A 101 -0.31 0.71 4.60
C GLY A 101 -0.65 -0.14 3.37
N ALA A 102 -1.93 -0.44 3.16
CA ALA A 102 -2.43 -1.18 2.00
C ALA A 102 -2.19 -0.42 0.68
N ALA A 103 -2.41 0.90 0.68
CA ALA A 103 -2.14 1.76 -0.47
C ALA A 103 -0.65 1.79 -0.82
N VAL A 104 0.23 1.98 0.18
CA VAL A 104 1.69 1.95 0.01
C VAL A 104 2.15 0.57 -0.49
N TRP A 105 1.65 -0.50 0.12
CA TRP A 105 1.95 -1.86 -0.31
C TRP A 105 1.50 -2.12 -1.75
N GLY A 106 0.29 -1.70 -2.11
CA GLY A 106 -0.26 -1.80 -3.45
C GLY A 106 0.55 -1.00 -4.46
N TRP A 107 0.97 0.22 -4.11
CA TRP A 107 1.83 1.04 -4.95
C TRP A 107 3.20 0.39 -5.16
N ARG A 108 3.83 -0.13 -4.11
CA ARG A 108 5.10 -0.87 -4.23
C ARG A 108 4.94 -2.12 -5.07
N ARG A 109 3.80 -2.80 -4.96
CA ARG A 109 3.53 -4.04 -5.68
C ARG A 109 3.16 -3.80 -7.14
N TRP A 110 2.37 -2.79 -7.50
CA TRP A 110 1.85 -2.64 -8.86
C TRP A 110 2.16 -1.31 -9.54
N GLY A 111 2.80 -0.38 -8.84
CA GLY A 111 3.03 0.99 -9.28
C GLY A 111 3.87 1.13 -10.55
N PRO A 112 3.81 2.32 -11.18
CA PRO A 112 4.37 2.58 -12.51
C PRO A 112 5.90 2.48 -12.59
N GLY A 113 6.61 2.59 -11.45
CA GLY A 113 8.06 2.39 -11.37
C GLY A 113 8.50 0.93 -11.35
N ARG A 114 7.57 -0.04 -11.32
CA ARG A 114 7.95 -1.45 -11.35
C ARG A 114 8.34 -1.82 -12.79
N VAL A 115 9.64 -2.02 -13.01
CA VAL A 115 10.19 -2.50 -14.27
C VAL A 115 9.64 -3.91 -14.54
N ARG A 116 8.52 -4.00 -15.26
CA ARG A 116 7.95 -5.26 -15.74
C ARG A 116 8.70 -5.61 -17.04
N GLY A 117 9.31 -6.79 -17.10
CA GLY A 117 10.05 -7.25 -18.28
C GLY A 117 11.58 -7.10 -18.24
N VAL A 118 12.19 -6.70 -17.11
CA VAL A 118 13.62 -6.93 -16.92
C VAL A 118 13.85 -8.36 -16.47
N ALA A 119 14.67 -9.10 -17.22
CA ALA A 119 15.18 -10.39 -16.80
C ALA A 119 15.76 -10.27 -15.38
N SER A 120 15.41 -11.19 -14.47
CA SER A 120 16.05 -11.20 -13.15
C SER A 120 17.57 -11.32 -13.34
N ARG A 121 18.38 -10.97 -12.34
CA ARG A 121 19.84 -11.14 -12.47
C ARG A 121 20.20 -12.58 -12.85
N ALA A 122 19.45 -13.57 -12.36
CA ALA A 122 19.62 -14.97 -12.70
C ALA A 122 19.18 -15.28 -14.15
N ASP A 123 18.09 -14.69 -14.63
CA ASP A 123 17.65 -14.87 -16.02
C ASP A 123 18.58 -14.15 -17.01
N ALA A 124 19.08 -12.97 -16.65
CA ALA A 124 20.10 -12.25 -17.40
C ALA A 124 21.42 -13.04 -17.42
N GLU A 125 21.80 -13.65 -16.30
CA GLU A 125 22.97 -14.53 -16.22
C GLU A 125 22.79 -15.79 -17.08
N ARG A 126 21.59 -16.37 -17.09
CA ARG A 126 21.26 -17.58 -17.86
C ARG A 126 21.15 -17.31 -19.37
N LEU A 127 20.60 -16.16 -19.76
CA LEU A 127 20.38 -15.79 -21.16
C LEU A 127 21.60 -15.11 -21.79
N LEU A 128 22.30 -14.24 -21.06
CA LEU A 128 23.47 -13.51 -21.56
C LEU A 128 24.79 -14.19 -21.17
N GLY A 129 24.79 -15.08 -20.18
CA GLY A 129 26.01 -15.78 -19.76
C GLY A 129 27.09 -14.81 -19.28
N ARG A 130 26.76 -13.80 -18.47
CA ARG A 130 27.69 -12.71 -18.12
C ARG A 130 28.98 -13.22 -17.44
N THR A 131 28.89 -14.30 -16.66
CA THR A 131 30.05 -14.99 -16.07
C THR A 131 30.87 -15.70 -17.14
N ARG A 132 30.22 -16.30 -18.15
CA ARG A 132 30.90 -16.91 -19.31
C ARG A 132 31.59 -15.84 -20.18
N LEU A 133 30.92 -14.72 -20.42
CA LEU A 133 31.47 -13.59 -21.16
C LEU A 133 32.65 -12.95 -20.41
N ARG A 134 32.59 -12.83 -19.08
CA ARG A 134 33.74 -12.40 -18.26
C ARG A 134 34.89 -13.39 -18.28
N LYS A 135 34.62 -14.70 -18.23
CA LYS A 135 35.66 -15.73 -18.31
C LYS A 135 36.38 -15.72 -19.67
N ASN A 136 35.65 -15.45 -20.75
CA ASN A 136 36.20 -15.39 -22.11
C ASN A 136 36.56 -13.96 -22.55
N ALA A 137 36.58 -12.99 -21.62
CA ALA A 137 36.78 -11.57 -21.95
C ALA A 137 38.11 -11.32 -22.67
N THR A 138 39.17 -12.03 -22.29
CA THR A 138 40.50 -11.93 -22.94
C THR A 138 40.47 -12.37 -24.41
N MET A 139 39.61 -13.32 -24.77
CA MET A 139 39.46 -13.79 -26.17
C MET A 139 38.50 -12.90 -26.97
N ILE A 140 37.48 -12.33 -26.33
CA ILE A 140 36.47 -11.48 -26.98
C ILE A 140 37.00 -10.04 -27.18
N ARG A 141 37.81 -9.55 -26.24
CA ARG A 141 38.38 -8.19 -26.21
C ARG A 141 39.89 -8.26 -25.89
N PRO A 142 40.70 -8.87 -26.77
CA PRO A 142 42.15 -8.96 -26.56
C PRO A 142 42.80 -7.58 -26.48
N ASP A 143 42.26 -6.60 -27.21
CA ASP A 143 42.64 -5.18 -27.19
C ASP A 143 42.64 -4.56 -25.78
N LEU A 144 41.76 -5.02 -24.90
CA LEU A 144 41.62 -4.44 -23.56
C LEU A 144 42.47 -5.14 -22.50
N HIS A 145 42.88 -6.38 -22.76
CA HIS A 145 43.50 -7.25 -21.76
C HIS A 145 44.99 -7.55 -22.06
N ASP A 146 45.44 -7.43 -23.31
CA ASP A 146 46.85 -7.61 -23.69
C ASP A 146 47.77 -6.51 -23.14
N HIS A 147 47.24 -5.32 -22.84
CA HIS A 147 48.02 -4.23 -22.26
C HIS A 147 48.37 -4.45 -20.79
N THR A 148 47.65 -5.31 -20.06
CA THR A 148 47.92 -5.53 -18.63
C THR A 148 49.14 -6.44 -18.45
N THR A 149 49.26 -7.50 -19.24
CA THR A 149 50.42 -8.41 -19.23
C THR A 149 51.71 -7.72 -19.73
N ALA A 150 51.60 -6.80 -20.69
CA ALA A 150 52.74 -6.02 -21.17
C ALA A 150 53.29 -5.04 -20.11
N ILE A 151 52.42 -4.43 -19.28
CA ILE A 151 52.84 -3.50 -18.21
C ILE A 151 53.49 -4.26 -17.05
N THR A 152 52.96 -5.44 -16.67
CA THR A 152 53.56 -6.27 -15.60
C THR A 152 54.92 -6.85 -16.01
N ALA A 153 55.11 -7.21 -17.28
CA ALA A 153 56.40 -7.69 -17.79
C ALA A 153 57.48 -6.60 -17.84
N LYS A 154 57.10 -5.34 -18.02
CA LYS A 154 58.02 -4.19 -18.06
C LYS A 154 58.48 -3.74 -16.66
N GLY A 155 57.69 -4.02 -15.62
CA GLY A 155 58.03 -3.71 -14.22
C GLY A 155 59.01 -4.68 -13.55
N LYS A 156 59.23 -5.88 -14.11
CA LYS A 156 60.15 -6.90 -13.54
C LYS A 156 61.57 -6.84 -14.12
N ARG A 157 61.84 -5.92 -15.05
CA ARG A 157 63.15 -5.73 -15.73
C ARG A 157 63.87 -4.43 -15.31
N ARG A 158 63.69 -3.98 -14.07
CA ARG A 158 64.52 -2.94 -13.45
C ARG A 158 65.01 -3.40 -12.10
#